data_AF-A0AA35T5F0-F1
#
_entry.id   AF-A0AA35T5F0-F1
#
_cell.length_a   1.000
_cell.length_b   1.000
_cell.length_c   1.000
_cell.angle_alpha   90.00
_cell.angle_beta   90.00
_cell.angle_gamma   90.00
#
_symmetry.space_group_name_H-M   'P 1'
#
loop_
_entity.id
_entity.type
_entity.pdbx_description
1 polymer ?
#
loop_
_entity_poly.entity_id
_entity_poly.type
_entity_poly.pdbx_seq_one_letter_code
_entity_poly.pdbx_strand_id
1 'polypeptide(L)'
;TVVGFVCLSVTLHLTSRVFFRLTKDTTYRTGNEGTEYGDAERLDCSLIHSVLGERSCIEAGTVIEYCILEEGVSIGRNCLLSNLHVPMNAVIPSNTFIHTVTLLVQHEVLYATCVFGVNDDLKRTLPRSCAFELEFLNLPLTSVLGIGTSECTTDDLWPANGDCNLWTAKLFPACSSRKQSCEAALLTIAAIKENGLFTFLRGFTVLVSMEDVMVLKTGTSMLDFQLGLQSKMLS
;
A
#
# COMPACT_ATOMS: atom_id res chain seq x y z
N THR A 1 8.56 -8.44 -23.48
CA THR A 1 7.30 -8.15 -22.75
C THR A 1 6.92 -9.19 -21.70
N VAL A 2 7.75 -10.22 -21.42
CA VAL A 2 7.39 -11.35 -20.51
C VAL A 2 8.14 -11.34 -19.17
N VAL A 3 9.10 -10.43 -18.96
CA VAL A 3 9.92 -10.39 -17.73
C VAL A 3 9.28 -9.56 -16.61
N GLY A 4 8.41 -8.59 -16.94
CA GLY A 4 7.73 -7.72 -15.97
C GLY A 4 6.47 -8.31 -15.31
N PHE A 5 5.96 -9.42 -15.85
CA PHE A 5 4.80 -10.15 -15.30
C PHE A 5 5.20 -10.98 -14.07
N VAL A 6 6.47 -11.40 -14.00
CA VAL A 6 6.98 -12.21 -12.89
C VAL A 6 7.15 -11.35 -11.64
N CYS A 7 7.66 -10.11 -11.68
CA CYS A 7 7.95 -9.40 -10.42
C CYS A 7 6.70 -8.97 -9.64
N LEU A 8 5.65 -8.41 -10.28
CA LEU A 8 4.43 -8.03 -9.56
C LEU A 8 3.49 -9.22 -9.30
N SER A 9 3.48 -10.24 -10.17
CA SER A 9 2.71 -11.47 -9.94
C SER A 9 3.42 -12.43 -8.97
N VAL A 10 4.75 -12.39 -8.83
CA VAL A 10 5.45 -13.09 -7.74
C VAL A 10 5.20 -12.36 -6.42
N THR A 11 5.15 -11.02 -6.39
CA THR A 11 4.77 -10.26 -5.19
C THR A 11 3.26 -10.33 -4.86
N LEU A 12 2.35 -10.54 -5.81
CA LEU A 12 0.89 -10.65 -5.53
C LEU A 12 0.34 -12.09 -5.53
N HIS A 13 0.94 -13.03 -6.26
CA HIS A 13 0.50 -14.43 -6.34
C HIS A 13 1.24 -15.35 -5.35
N LEU A 14 2.41 -14.95 -4.82
CA LEU A 14 3.02 -15.66 -3.69
C LEU A 14 2.51 -15.21 -2.33
N THR A 15 1.87 -14.04 -2.21
CA THR A 15 1.64 -13.39 -0.90
C THR A 15 0.44 -13.91 -0.10
N SER A 16 -0.53 -14.62 -0.69
CA SER A 16 -1.67 -15.12 0.12
C SER A 16 -1.52 -16.55 0.66
N ARG A 17 -0.75 -17.43 0.01
CA ARG A 17 -0.63 -18.86 0.44
C ARG A 17 0.77 -19.45 0.46
N VAL A 18 1.71 -18.94 -0.34
CA VAL A 18 3.07 -19.50 -0.44
C VAL A 18 4.04 -18.79 0.51
N PHE A 19 3.87 -17.49 0.74
CA PHE A 19 4.75 -16.70 1.61
C PHE A 19 4.71 -17.11 3.08
N PHE A 20 3.55 -17.54 3.60
CA PHE A 20 3.43 -18.11 4.96
C PHE A 20 4.29 -19.37 5.18
N ARG A 21 4.74 -20.05 4.11
CA ARG A 21 5.66 -21.19 4.17
C ARG A 21 7.14 -20.83 3.98
N LEU A 22 7.44 -19.66 3.39
CA LEU A 22 8.81 -19.26 3.04
C LEU A 22 9.50 -18.40 4.11
N THR A 23 8.80 -17.94 5.15
CA THR A 23 9.36 -17.20 6.31
C THR A 23 10.21 -18.07 7.26
N LYS A 24 10.64 -19.26 6.83
CA LYS A 24 11.53 -20.14 7.60
C LYS A 24 13.01 -19.74 7.54
N ASP A 25 13.43 -18.89 6.59
CA ASP A 25 14.86 -18.70 6.28
C ASP A 25 15.40 -17.25 6.41
N THR A 26 14.73 -16.36 7.12
CA THR A 26 15.25 -14.99 7.35
C THR A 26 15.62 -14.73 8.81
N THR A 27 16.79 -14.15 9.00
CA THR A 27 17.41 -13.79 10.29
C THR A 27 16.50 -12.86 11.10
N TYR A 28 15.98 -13.40 12.21
CA TYR A 28 15.18 -12.68 13.19
C TYR A 28 16.10 -11.83 14.09
N ARG A 29 15.79 -10.54 14.24
CA ARG A 29 16.27 -9.72 15.37
C ARG A 29 15.09 -9.51 16.32
N THR A 30 15.10 -10.23 17.44
CA THR A 30 14.26 -9.92 18.61
C THR A 30 14.85 -8.70 19.30
N GLY A 31 14.16 -7.58 19.26
CA GLY A 31 14.41 -6.48 20.19
C GLY A 31 13.80 -6.85 21.54
N ASN A 32 14.64 -7.25 22.49
CA ASN A 32 14.42 -7.07 23.93
C ASN A 32 15.72 -7.46 24.65
N GLU A 33 16.47 -6.46 25.10
CA GLU A 33 17.49 -6.70 26.13
C GLU A 33 16.76 -6.94 27.47
N GLY A 34 16.91 -8.15 27.99
CA GLY A 34 16.66 -8.50 29.38
C GLY A 34 15.32 -9.18 29.67
N THR A 35 15.28 -10.51 29.55
CA THR A 35 14.74 -11.45 30.57
C THR A 35 15.00 -12.91 30.16
N GLU A 36 15.12 -13.76 31.17
CA GLU A 36 15.62 -15.14 31.16
C GLU A 36 14.86 -16.13 30.28
N TYR A 37 15.56 -17.23 29.95
CA TYR A 37 15.12 -18.40 29.21
C TYR A 37 13.72 -18.91 29.62
N GLY A 38 12.77 -18.76 28.72
CA GLY A 38 11.48 -19.44 28.66
C GLY A 38 11.04 -19.49 27.20
N ASP A 39 10.41 -20.60 26.79
CA ASP A 39 10.06 -20.96 25.39
C ASP A 39 9.81 -19.76 24.47
N ALA A 40 10.67 -19.59 23.46
CA ALA A 40 10.65 -18.46 22.55
C ALA A 40 9.29 -18.36 21.81
N GLU A 41 8.46 -17.40 22.22
CA GLU A 41 7.30 -16.98 21.45
C GLU A 41 7.78 -16.54 20.06
N ARG A 42 7.28 -17.25 19.06
CA ARG A 42 7.54 -17.02 17.64
C ARG A 42 7.18 -15.55 17.32
N LEU A 43 8.11 -14.80 16.73
CA LEU A 43 7.82 -13.47 16.22
C LEU A 43 6.69 -13.57 15.19
N ASP A 44 5.51 -13.07 15.54
CA ASP A 44 4.32 -13.16 14.70
C ASP A 44 4.32 -12.14 13.55
N CYS A 45 5.40 -11.39 13.33
CA CYS A 45 5.56 -10.49 12.18
C CYS A 45 6.89 -10.76 11.44
N SER A 46 6.94 -10.41 10.16
CA SER A 46 8.13 -10.55 9.32
C SER A 46 8.63 -9.17 8.87
N LEU A 47 9.88 -8.84 9.22
CA LEU A 47 10.55 -7.62 8.77
C LEU A 47 11.70 -7.98 7.83
N ILE A 48 11.68 -7.42 6.62
CA ILE A 48 12.65 -7.69 5.57
C ILE A 48 13.22 -6.35 5.11
N HIS A 49 14.53 -6.16 5.25
CA HIS A 49 15.24 -4.97 4.78
C HIS A 49 14.54 -3.63 5.12
N SER A 50 14.03 -3.51 6.35
CA SER A 50 13.23 -2.38 6.79
C SER A 50 13.85 -1.74 8.04
N VAL A 51 13.65 -0.43 8.18
CA VAL A 51 14.08 0.36 9.35
C VAL A 51 12.87 0.62 10.23
N LEU A 52 12.99 0.30 11.51
CA LEU A 52 11.95 0.49 12.52
C LEU A 52 12.31 1.67 13.43
N GLY A 53 11.47 2.70 13.44
CA GLY A 53 11.58 3.81 14.37
C GLY A 53 11.22 3.38 15.80
N GLU A 54 11.75 4.12 16.78
CA GLU A 54 11.45 3.86 18.19
C GLU A 54 9.95 3.87 18.48
N ARG A 55 9.52 3.12 19.51
CA ARG A 55 8.12 3.05 19.97
C ARG A 55 7.11 2.58 18.91
N SER A 56 7.57 1.99 17.81
CA SER A 56 6.69 1.39 16.82
C SER A 56 6.04 0.11 17.37
N CYS A 57 4.76 -0.08 17.08
CA CYS A 57 3.99 -1.26 17.46
C CYS A 57 3.54 -2.00 16.20
N ILE A 58 3.88 -3.28 16.08
CA ILE A 58 3.53 -4.12 14.94
C ILE A 58 2.76 -5.33 15.47
N GLU A 59 1.51 -5.49 15.06
CA GLU A 59 0.71 -6.64 15.44
C GLU A 59 0.99 -7.89 14.56
N ALA A 60 0.53 -9.04 15.06
CA ALA A 60 0.70 -10.36 14.46
C ALA A 60 0.18 -10.51 13.01
N GLY A 61 0.79 -11.42 12.25
CA GLY A 61 0.47 -11.73 10.87
C GLY A 61 0.98 -10.72 9.85
N THR A 62 1.73 -9.69 10.27
CA THR A 62 2.14 -8.58 9.42
C THR A 62 3.50 -8.82 8.77
N VAL A 63 3.59 -8.50 7.47
CA VAL A 63 4.83 -8.55 6.67
C VAL A 63 5.19 -7.14 6.25
N ILE A 64 6.44 -6.77 6.49
CA ILE A 64 6.99 -5.45 6.18
C ILE A 64 8.28 -5.66 5.39
N GLU A 65 8.33 -5.17 4.16
CA GLU A 65 9.51 -5.27 3.31
C GLU A 65 9.93 -3.91 2.75
N TYR A 66 11.23 -3.63 2.75
CA TYR A 66 11.80 -2.41 2.18
C TYR A 66 11.11 -1.13 2.67
N CYS A 67 10.79 -1.04 3.97
CA CYS A 67 10.10 0.11 4.53
C CYS A 67 11.00 0.93 5.45
N ILE A 68 10.73 2.23 5.53
CA ILE A 68 11.17 3.11 6.61
C ILE A 68 9.94 3.43 7.45
N LEU A 69 9.95 3.02 8.72
CA LEU A 69 8.93 3.38 9.70
C LEU A 69 9.53 4.44 10.61
N GLU A 70 8.96 5.64 10.64
CA GLU A 70 9.37 6.68 11.60
C GLU A 70 8.92 6.34 13.04
N GLU A 71 9.23 7.20 14.01
CA GLU A 71 8.88 6.96 15.42
C GLU A 71 7.37 6.79 15.63
N GLY A 72 6.98 5.90 16.53
CA GLY A 72 5.60 5.79 17.02
C GLY A 72 4.60 5.22 16.03
N VAL A 73 5.06 4.58 14.94
CA VAL A 73 4.16 3.97 13.95
C VAL A 73 3.45 2.75 14.55
N SER A 74 2.13 2.69 14.41
CA SER A 74 1.29 1.58 14.86
C SER A 74 0.69 0.84 13.67
N ILE A 75 0.89 -0.47 13.60
CA ILE A 75 0.47 -1.32 12.47
C ILE A 75 -0.37 -2.47 12.98
N GLY A 76 -1.59 -2.57 12.48
CA GLY A 76 -2.53 -3.65 12.82
C GLY A 76 -2.12 -5.02 12.29
N ARG A 77 -2.92 -6.03 12.60
CA ARG A 77 -2.69 -7.43 12.21
C ARG A 77 -2.83 -7.65 10.71
N ASN A 78 -2.18 -8.71 10.22
CA ASN A 78 -2.33 -9.23 8.86
C ASN A 78 -2.14 -8.18 7.76
N CYS A 79 -1.18 -7.26 7.95
CA CYS A 79 -0.85 -6.24 6.97
C CYS A 79 0.29 -6.71 6.05
N LEU A 80 0.31 -6.20 4.82
CA LEU A 80 1.43 -6.34 3.91
C LEU A 80 1.87 -4.96 3.45
N LEU A 81 3.05 -4.54 3.91
CA LEU A 81 3.62 -3.22 3.65
C LEU A 81 4.90 -3.38 2.84
N SER A 82 4.99 -2.69 1.71
CA SER A 82 6.13 -2.84 0.82
C SER A 82 6.58 -1.49 0.22
N ASN A 83 7.88 -1.23 0.29
CA ASN A 83 8.54 -0.07 -0.34
C ASN A 83 8.09 1.30 0.19
N LEU A 84 7.68 1.38 1.47
CA LEU A 84 7.07 2.57 2.07
C LEU A 84 8.08 3.46 2.79
N HIS A 85 7.75 4.75 2.92
CA HIS A 85 8.31 5.62 3.96
C HIS A 85 7.14 6.15 4.79
N VAL A 86 6.88 5.48 5.90
CA VAL A 86 5.73 5.71 6.78
C VAL A 86 6.07 6.86 7.75
N PRO A 87 5.23 7.90 7.83
CA PRO A 87 5.49 9.07 8.67
C PRO A 87 5.32 8.76 10.17
N MET A 88 5.91 9.61 11.01
CA MET A 88 5.83 9.52 12.47
C MET A 88 4.37 9.45 12.96
N ASN A 89 4.12 8.61 13.97
CA ASN A 89 2.80 8.39 14.60
C ASN A 89 1.70 7.92 13.63
N ALA A 90 2.06 7.39 12.45
CA ALA A 90 1.08 6.82 11.55
C ALA A 90 0.37 5.61 12.18
N VAL A 91 -0.92 5.47 11.86
CA VAL A 91 -1.73 4.32 12.24
C VAL A 91 -2.19 3.60 10.97
N ILE A 92 -1.75 2.35 10.80
CA ILE A 92 -2.14 1.47 9.70
C ILE A 92 -3.12 0.43 10.24
N PRO A 93 -4.37 0.38 9.74
CA PRO A 93 -5.37 -0.56 10.23
C PRO A 93 -5.04 -2.00 9.79
N SER A 94 -5.56 -2.96 10.56
CA SER A 94 -5.44 -4.39 10.26
C SER A 94 -5.98 -4.73 8.86
N ASN A 95 -5.49 -5.83 8.28
CA ASN A 95 -5.96 -6.40 7.02
C ASN A 95 -5.80 -5.44 5.82
N THR A 96 -4.69 -4.69 5.80
CA THR A 96 -4.38 -3.72 4.75
C THR A 96 -3.15 -4.15 3.96
N PHE A 97 -3.22 -4.00 2.64
CA PHE A 97 -2.07 -4.05 1.73
C PHE A 97 -1.71 -2.63 1.29
N ILE A 98 -0.44 -2.23 1.48
CA ILE A 98 0.06 -0.92 1.06
C ILE A 98 1.39 -1.06 0.34
N HIS A 99 1.49 -0.50 -0.86
CA HIS A 99 2.71 -0.56 -1.65
C HIS A 99 2.97 0.75 -2.39
N THR A 100 4.18 1.30 -2.25
CA THR A 100 4.59 2.47 -3.04
C THR A 100 5.34 2.05 -4.30
N VAL A 101 4.90 2.57 -5.44
CA VAL A 101 5.56 2.40 -6.73
C VAL A 101 6.15 3.73 -7.17
N THR A 102 7.37 3.69 -7.70
CA THR A 102 7.95 4.84 -8.38
C THR A 102 7.49 4.89 -9.84
N LEU A 103 7.01 6.03 -10.27
CA LEU A 103 6.45 6.29 -11.59
C LEU A 103 7.36 7.24 -12.38
N LEU A 104 7.38 7.08 -13.70
CA LEU A 104 7.94 8.05 -14.63
C LEU A 104 6.80 8.67 -15.44
N VAL A 105 6.41 9.90 -15.10
CA VAL A 105 5.30 10.62 -15.74
C VAL A 105 5.87 11.86 -16.41
N GLN A 106 5.75 11.97 -17.73
CA GLN A 106 6.25 13.12 -18.50
C GLN A 106 7.71 13.50 -18.18
N HIS A 107 8.58 12.49 -18.01
CA HIS A 107 9.99 12.61 -17.62
C HIS A 107 10.26 13.03 -16.16
N GLU A 108 9.23 13.18 -15.34
CA GLU A 108 9.34 13.42 -13.90
C GLU A 108 9.18 12.13 -13.10
N VAL A 109 9.97 11.99 -12.04
CA VAL A 109 9.85 10.89 -11.10
C VAL A 109 8.81 11.25 -10.05
N LEU A 110 7.72 10.48 -10.04
CA LEU A 110 6.65 10.60 -9.05
C LEU A 110 6.49 9.28 -8.28
N TYR A 111 5.66 9.30 -7.24
CA TYR A 111 5.39 8.14 -6.39
C TYR A 111 3.90 7.99 -6.18
N ALA A 112 3.38 6.78 -6.39
CA ALA A 112 2.00 6.44 -6.04
C ALA A 112 2.00 5.32 -5.01
N THR A 113 1.25 5.50 -3.94
CA THR A 113 1.09 4.51 -2.87
C THR A 113 -0.29 3.93 -2.98
N CYS A 114 -0.34 2.68 -3.40
CA CYS A 114 -1.58 1.95 -3.57
C CYS A 114 -1.95 1.34 -2.22
N VAL A 115 -3.22 1.46 -1.84
CA VAL A 115 -3.78 0.88 -0.61
C VAL A 115 -5.02 0.08 -0.96
N PHE A 116 -5.13 -1.12 -0.40
CA PHE A 116 -6.27 -2.03 -0.55
C PHE A 116 -6.53 -2.79 0.73
N GLY A 117 -7.76 -3.28 0.90
CA GLY A 117 -8.05 -4.35 1.84
C GLY A 117 -7.49 -5.67 1.31
N VAL A 118 -7.01 -6.55 2.20
CA VAL A 118 -6.52 -7.89 1.79
C VAL A 118 -7.57 -8.75 1.08
N ASN A 119 -8.85 -8.42 1.22
CA ASN A 119 -9.98 -9.10 0.61
C ASN A 119 -10.60 -8.34 -0.57
N ASP A 120 -10.06 -7.17 -0.95
CA ASP A 120 -10.60 -6.40 -2.07
C ASP A 120 -10.45 -7.18 -3.38
N ASP A 121 -11.55 -7.34 -4.13
CA ASP A 121 -11.50 -7.95 -5.46
C ASP A 121 -11.20 -6.87 -6.51
N LEU A 122 -9.91 -6.73 -6.83
CA LEU A 122 -9.43 -5.71 -7.75
C LEU A 122 -10.02 -5.80 -9.16
N LYS A 123 -10.42 -7.01 -9.59
CA LYS A 123 -10.83 -7.30 -10.97
C LYS A 123 -12.32 -7.61 -11.08
N ARG A 124 -13.09 -7.54 -9.98
CA ARG A 124 -14.55 -7.56 -10.05
C ARG A 124 -15.02 -6.41 -10.91
N THR A 125 -15.60 -6.73 -12.07
CA THR A 125 -16.16 -5.73 -12.98
C THR A 125 -17.66 -5.63 -12.76
N LEU A 126 -18.16 -4.41 -12.67
CA LEU A 126 -19.59 -4.10 -12.65
C LEU A 126 -19.97 -3.28 -13.89
N PRO A 127 -21.24 -3.34 -14.34
CA PRO A 127 -21.75 -2.38 -15.31
C PRO A 127 -21.58 -0.95 -14.81
N ARG A 128 -21.33 0.00 -15.71
CA ARG A 128 -21.07 1.40 -15.37
C ARG A 128 -22.17 2.04 -14.52
N SER A 129 -23.44 1.66 -14.74
CA SER A 129 -24.59 2.12 -13.94
C SER A 129 -24.51 1.76 -12.46
N CYS A 130 -23.73 0.72 -12.12
CA CYS A 130 -23.57 0.18 -10.77
C CYS A 130 -22.10 0.20 -10.32
N ALA A 131 -21.22 0.94 -11.01
CA ALA A 131 -19.78 0.93 -10.75
C ALA A 131 -19.43 1.31 -9.30
N PHE A 132 -20.22 2.19 -8.68
CA PHE A 132 -20.01 2.63 -7.30
C PHE A 132 -20.43 1.58 -6.24
N GLU A 133 -21.00 0.45 -6.64
CA GLU A 133 -21.26 -0.70 -5.75
C GLU A 133 -20.01 -1.58 -5.56
N LEU A 134 -18.90 -1.29 -6.27
CA LEU A 134 -17.61 -1.91 -5.97
C LEU A 134 -17.21 -1.62 -4.52
N GLU A 135 -16.63 -2.62 -3.87
CA GLU A 135 -16.15 -2.50 -2.50
C GLU A 135 -14.67 -2.14 -2.50
N PHE A 136 -14.31 -1.12 -1.74
CA PHE A 136 -12.94 -0.67 -1.53
C PHE A 136 -12.68 -0.58 -0.04
N LEU A 137 -11.65 -1.27 0.47
CA LEU A 137 -11.38 -1.41 1.90
C LEU A 137 -12.61 -1.91 2.69
N ASN A 138 -13.29 -2.92 2.13
CA ASN A 138 -14.54 -3.54 2.64
C ASN A 138 -15.76 -2.60 2.76
N LEU A 139 -15.76 -1.46 2.06
CA LEU A 139 -16.90 -0.53 2.03
C LEU A 139 -17.30 -0.21 0.58
N PRO A 140 -18.60 -0.10 0.27
CA PRO A 140 -19.03 0.33 -1.05
C PRO A 140 -18.47 1.71 -1.42
N LEU A 141 -18.04 1.90 -2.66
CA LEU A 141 -17.55 3.18 -3.18
C LEU A 141 -18.59 4.30 -3.01
N THR A 142 -19.88 3.98 -3.13
CA THR A 142 -20.98 4.93 -2.83
C THR A 142 -20.87 5.56 -1.44
N SER A 143 -20.47 4.77 -0.44
CA SER A 143 -20.35 5.22 0.95
C SER A 143 -19.09 6.05 1.11
N VAL A 144 -17.95 5.54 0.64
CA VAL A 144 -16.66 6.17 0.93
C VAL A 144 -16.40 7.44 0.14
N LEU A 145 -16.94 7.56 -1.08
CA LEU A 145 -16.86 8.76 -1.91
C LEU A 145 -17.90 9.83 -1.54
N GLY A 146 -18.84 9.49 -0.66
CA GLY A 146 -19.92 10.38 -0.24
C GLY A 146 -20.82 10.80 -1.40
N ILE A 147 -21.17 9.89 -2.32
CA ILE A 147 -21.86 10.19 -3.61
C ILE A 147 -23.26 10.83 -3.41
N GLY A 148 -23.86 10.73 -2.23
CA GLY A 148 -25.08 11.48 -1.88
C GLY A 148 -24.85 12.96 -1.53
N THR A 149 -23.59 13.34 -1.31
CA THR A 149 -23.14 14.70 -0.94
C THR A 149 -22.13 15.28 -1.94
N SER A 150 -21.66 14.47 -2.89
CA SER A 150 -20.60 14.81 -3.83
C SER A 150 -21.07 14.66 -5.28
N GLU A 151 -20.57 15.50 -6.18
CA GLU A 151 -20.86 15.47 -7.62
C GLU A 151 -20.05 14.39 -8.37
N CYS A 152 -19.62 13.33 -7.69
CA CYS A 152 -18.76 12.30 -8.27
C CYS A 152 -19.49 11.52 -9.37
N THR A 153 -18.94 11.52 -10.57
CA THR A 153 -19.40 10.77 -11.73
C THR A 153 -18.47 9.59 -12.02
N THR A 154 -18.96 8.61 -12.78
CA THR A 154 -18.13 7.46 -13.18
C THR A 154 -16.93 7.86 -14.04
N ASP A 155 -17.01 8.97 -14.79
CA ASP A 155 -15.91 9.49 -15.60
C ASP A 155 -14.78 10.12 -14.78
N ASP A 156 -15.05 10.48 -13.52
CA ASP A 156 -14.02 11.01 -12.62
C ASP A 156 -13.04 9.92 -12.16
N LEU A 157 -13.52 8.66 -12.07
CA LEU A 157 -12.72 7.54 -11.57
C LEU A 157 -12.29 6.57 -12.65
N TRP A 158 -13.09 6.38 -13.71
CA TRP A 158 -12.83 5.38 -14.75
C TRP A 158 -12.77 6.02 -16.13
N PRO A 159 -12.00 5.42 -17.07
CA PRO A 159 -12.07 5.78 -18.48
C PRO A 159 -13.51 5.63 -19.02
N ALA A 160 -13.93 6.54 -19.91
CA ALA A 160 -15.30 6.56 -20.45
C ALA A 160 -15.78 5.24 -21.07
N ASN A 161 -14.87 4.52 -21.76
CA ASN A 161 -15.15 3.26 -22.46
C ASN A 161 -14.42 2.06 -21.86
N GLY A 162 -14.05 2.12 -20.57
CA GLY A 162 -13.31 1.07 -19.88
C GLY A 162 -14.19 0.23 -18.94
N ASP A 163 -13.67 -0.94 -18.55
CA ASP A 163 -14.24 -1.73 -17.47
C ASP A 163 -14.22 -0.94 -16.16
N CYS A 164 -15.31 -1.02 -15.41
CA CYS A 164 -15.41 -0.46 -14.06
C CYS A 164 -15.05 -1.52 -13.04
N ASN A 165 -13.81 -1.50 -12.56
CA ASN A 165 -13.28 -2.31 -11.46
C ASN A 165 -12.23 -1.48 -10.67
N LEU A 166 -11.75 -1.97 -9.52
CA LEU A 166 -10.77 -1.22 -8.73
C LEU A 166 -9.40 -1.15 -9.42
N TRP A 167 -9.08 -2.11 -10.28
CA TRP A 167 -7.83 -2.13 -11.04
C TRP A 167 -7.70 -0.93 -11.99
N THR A 168 -8.80 -0.53 -12.63
CA THR A 168 -8.87 0.61 -13.57
C THR A 168 -9.32 1.92 -12.92
N ALA A 169 -9.75 1.89 -11.65
CA ALA A 169 -10.18 3.08 -10.91
C ALA A 169 -8.98 3.98 -10.55
N LYS A 170 -9.06 5.27 -10.87
CA LYS A 170 -8.05 6.29 -10.56
C LYS A 170 -8.17 6.78 -9.11
N LEU A 171 -7.71 5.97 -8.18
CA LEU A 171 -7.85 6.20 -6.74
C LEU A 171 -6.56 6.68 -6.05
N PHE A 172 -5.41 6.61 -6.73
CA PHE A 172 -4.11 6.80 -6.08
C PHE A 172 -3.45 8.09 -6.52
N PRO A 173 -3.22 9.05 -5.62
CA PRO A 173 -2.47 10.24 -5.94
C PRO A 173 -1.00 9.96 -6.30
N ALA A 174 -0.52 10.60 -7.37
CA ALA A 174 0.91 10.66 -7.67
C ALA A 174 1.52 11.89 -6.98
N CYS A 175 2.54 11.66 -6.14
CA CYS A 175 3.20 12.69 -5.33
C CYS A 175 4.70 12.80 -5.68
N SER A 176 5.33 13.93 -5.34
CA SER A 176 6.74 14.18 -5.65
C SER A 176 7.72 13.45 -4.74
N SER A 177 7.26 12.86 -3.63
CA SER A 177 8.07 12.03 -2.75
C SER A 177 7.32 10.79 -2.25
N ARG A 178 8.09 9.75 -1.92
CA ARG A 178 7.55 8.51 -1.32
C ARG A 178 6.84 8.75 0.00
N LYS A 179 7.38 9.63 0.86
CA LYS A 179 6.75 9.97 2.15
C LYS A 179 5.39 10.66 1.94
N GLN A 180 5.33 11.68 1.07
CA GLN A 180 4.05 12.34 0.73
C GLN A 180 3.04 11.38 0.10
N SER A 181 3.51 10.47 -0.76
CA SER A 181 2.65 9.45 -1.34
C SER A 181 2.08 8.50 -0.29
N CYS A 182 2.89 8.08 0.69
CA CYS A 182 2.45 7.26 1.81
C CYS A 182 1.46 8.02 2.71
N GLU A 183 1.76 9.28 3.04
CA GLU A 183 0.84 10.17 3.77
C GLU A 183 -0.51 10.29 3.05
N ALA A 184 -0.52 10.48 1.72
CA ALA A 184 -1.75 10.54 0.94
C ALA A 184 -2.56 9.23 1.01
N ALA A 185 -1.90 8.07 0.97
CA ALA A 185 -2.58 6.78 1.12
C ALA A 185 -3.17 6.58 2.52
N LEU A 186 -2.49 7.04 3.58
CA LEU A 186 -3.02 7.00 4.94
C LEU A 186 -4.19 7.97 5.12
N LEU A 187 -4.13 9.15 4.50
CA LEU A 187 -5.23 10.10 4.47
C LEU A 187 -6.43 9.57 3.70
N THR A 188 -6.23 8.77 2.64
CA THR A 188 -7.32 8.01 1.98
C THR A 188 -8.04 7.10 2.99
N ILE A 189 -7.31 6.33 3.78
CA ILE A 189 -7.89 5.46 4.83
C ILE A 189 -8.67 6.30 5.86
N ALA A 190 -8.15 7.46 6.25
CA ALA A 190 -8.83 8.36 7.19
C ALA A 190 -10.10 8.96 6.59
N ALA A 191 -10.04 9.48 5.36
CA ALA A 191 -11.14 10.12 4.65
C ALA A 191 -12.31 9.16 4.39
N ILE A 192 -12.02 7.87 4.20
CA ILE A 192 -13.04 6.81 4.10
C ILE A 192 -13.93 6.78 5.35
N LYS A 193 -13.37 6.98 6.55
CA LYS A 193 -14.15 7.01 7.80
C LYS A 193 -15.06 8.23 7.91
N GLU A 194 -14.73 9.30 7.20
CA GLU A 194 -15.46 10.56 7.19
C GLU A 194 -16.38 10.70 5.97
N ASN A 195 -16.49 9.66 5.12
CA ASN A 195 -17.21 9.67 3.84
C ASN A 195 -16.74 10.80 2.88
N GLY A 196 -15.48 11.24 3.04
CA GLY A 196 -14.92 12.42 2.37
C GLY A 196 -13.92 12.10 1.26
N LEU A 197 -13.81 10.83 0.84
CA LEU A 197 -12.73 10.38 -0.05
C LEU A 197 -12.70 11.17 -1.36
N PHE A 198 -13.84 11.41 -1.99
CA PHE A 198 -13.85 12.11 -3.28
C PHE A 198 -13.34 13.56 -3.16
N THR A 199 -13.80 14.28 -2.13
CA THR A 199 -13.33 15.65 -1.85
C THR A 199 -11.82 15.70 -1.62
N PHE A 200 -11.29 14.71 -0.89
CA PHE A 200 -9.85 14.56 -0.70
C PHE A 200 -9.11 14.32 -2.02
N LEU A 201 -9.58 13.39 -2.85
CA LEU A 201 -8.94 13.05 -4.13
C LEU A 201 -8.90 14.23 -5.11
N ARG A 202 -9.93 15.10 -5.11
CA ARG A 202 -9.96 16.31 -5.93
C ARG A 202 -8.86 17.33 -5.60
N GLY A 203 -8.20 17.20 -4.44
CA GLY A 203 -7.04 18.01 -4.07
C GLY A 203 -5.78 17.70 -4.87
N PHE A 204 -5.77 16.62 -5.66
CA PHE A 204 -4.59 16.16 -6.40
C PHE A 204 -4.74 16.36 -7.90
N THR A 205 -3.66 16.80 -8.54
CA THR A 205 -3.63 17.04 -10.00
C THR A 205 -3.56 15.74 -10.81
N VAL A 206 -2.90 14.71 -10.26
CA VAL A 206 -2.65 13.45 -10.96
C VAL A 206 -3.11 12.30 -10.08
N LEU A 207 -4.16 11.62 -10.53
CA LEU A 207 -4.63 10.35 -9.99
C LEU A 207 -4.31 9.24 -10.98
N VAL A 208 -3.82 8.12 -10.45
CA VAL A 208 -3.49 6.92 -11.22
C VAL A 208 -4.28 5.72 -10.71
N SER A 209 -4.55 4.79 -11.62
CA SER A 209 -5.08 3.45 -11.34
C SER A 209 -3.96 2.42 -11.19
N MET A 210 -4.28 1.19 -10.79
CA MET A 210 -3.30 0.09 -10.82
C MET A 210 -2.84 -0.22 -12.23
N GLU A 211 -3.72 -0.07 -13.22
CA GLU A 211 -3.36 -0.20 -14.64
C GLU A 211 -2.33 0.85 -15.06
N ASP A 212 -2.56 2.12 -14.73
CA ASP A 212 -1.62 3.22 -15.00
C ASP A 212 -0.26 2.95 -14.34
N VAL A 213 -0.27 2.53 -13.06
CA VAL A 213 0.94 2.19 -12.30
C VAL A 213 1.75 1.10 -13.02
N MET A 214 1.10 0.10 -13.60
CA MET A 214 1.79 -0.98 -14.33
C MET A 214 2.49 -0.51 -15.60
N VAL A 215 1.96 0.53 -16.25
CA VAL A 215 2.53 1.13 -17.46
C VAL A 215 3.64 2.13 -17.10
N LEU A 216 3.43 2.92 -16.07
CA LEU A 216 4.29 4.06 -15.71
C LEU A 216 5.45 3.69 -14.76
N LYS A 217 5.43 2.50 -14.15
CA LYS A 217 6.46 2.11 -13.18
C LYS A 217 7.87 2.14 -13.77
N THR A 218 8.81 2.62 -12.97
CA THR A 218 10.24 2.58 -13.29
C THR A 218 11.02 1.83 -12.21
N GLY A 219 11.97 0.99 -12.63
CA GLY A 219 12.73 0.11 -11.72
C GLY A 219 13.99 0.73 -11.13
N THR A 220 14.60 1.72 -11.79
CA THR A 220 15.90 2.28 -11.38
C THR A 220 15.83 2.93 -10.00
N SER A 221 14.86 3.81 -9.79
CA SER A 221 14.65 4.52 -8.54
C SER A 221 14.13 3.64 -7.39
N MET A 222 13.52 2.48 -7.70
CA MET A 222 13.14 1.50 -6.68
C MET A 222 14.38 0.80 -6.12
N LEU A 223 15.33 0.43 -6.98
CA LEU A 223 16.61 -0.17 -6.57
C LEU A 223 17.44 0.81 -5.74
N ASP A 224 17.52 2.08 -6.15
CA ASP A 224 18.26 3.11 -5.40
C ASP A 224 17.76 3.24 -3.96
N PHE A 225 16.45 3.17 -3.75
CA PHE A 225 15.86 3.21 -2.43
C PHE A 225 16.19 1.96 -1.60
N GLN A 226 16.09 0.77 -2.18
CA GLN A 226 16.43 -0.50 -1.52
C GLN A 226 17.91 -0.57 -1.13
N LEU A 227 18.81 -0.11 -2.00
CA LEU A 227 20.24 0.00 -1.72
C LEU A 227 20.52 1.04 -0.64
N GLY A 228 19.83 2.18 -0.67
CA GLY A 228 19.92 3.20 0.37
C GLY A 228 19.50 2.68 1.75
N LEU A 229 18.43 1.87 1.80
CA LEU A 229 18.00 1.16 3.00
C LEU A 229 19.06 0.17 3.50
N GLN A 230 19.65 -0.60 2.60
CA GLN A 230 20.72 -1.54 2.94
C GLN A 230 21.90 -0.83 3.60
N SER A 231 22.33 0.31 3.06
CA SER A 231 23.40 1.13 3.64
C SER A 231 23.04 1.63 5.05
N LYS A 232 21.80 2.10 5.27
CA LYS A 232 21.33 2.58 6.59
C LYS A 232 21.27 1.48 7.65
N MET A 233 21.04 0.24 7.26
CA MET A 233 21.01 -0.89 8.21
C MET A 233 22.42 -1.38 8.61
N LEU A 234 23.44 -1.00 7.83
CA LEU A 234 24.84 -1.41 8.05
C LEU A 234 25.68 -0.33 8.77
N SER A 235 25.17 0.90 8.89
CA SER A 235 25.78 2.02 9.61
C SER A 235 25.36 2.05 11.07
#